data_AF-A0A7S2GM72-F1
#
_entry.id   AF-A0A7S2GM72-F1
#
_cell.length_a   1.000
_cell.length_b   1.000
_cell.length_c   1.000
_cell.angle_alpha   90.00
_cell.angle_beta   90.00
_cell.angle_gamma   90.00
#
_symmetry.space_group_name_H-M   'P 1'
#
loop_
_entity.id
_entity.type
_entity.pdbx_description
1 polymer ?
#
loop_
_entity_poly.entity_id
_entity_poly.type
_entity_poly.pdbx_seq_one_letter_code
_entity_poly.pdbx_strand_id
1 'polypeptide(L)'
;ICNTTSYSPSDPASQEEVRSQFREQITWAAEEGADFIIGETFDHYGEAEIALEEIQRSGLPSVVTFALANWTDGSRKGDQLLLQDNVHLVEACKRLHAKGAHVVGLNCHRSPETIMPAIRTLRQECD
;
A
#
# COMPACT_ATOMS: atom_id res chain seq x y z
N ILE A 1 -7.37 0.15 6.90
CA ILE A 1 -6.88 1.54 6.65
C ILE A 1 -6.59 1.71 5.17
N CYS A 2 -6.66 2.91 4.63
CA CYS A 2 -6.40 3.17 3.21
C CYS A 2 -5.54 4.42 3.01
N ASN A 3 -5.16 4.71 1.77
CA ASN A 3 -4.43 5.93 1.42
C ASN A 3 -5.14 7.19 1.97
N THR A 4 -4.36 8.08 2.56
CA THR A 4 -4.87 9.23 3.33
C THR A 4 -5.19 10.44 2.46
N THR A 5 -4.63 10.49 1.25
CA THR A 5 -4.57 11.69 0.38
C THR A 5 -3.75 12.85 0.93
N SER A 6 -3.17 12.70 2.13
CA SER A 6 -2.29 13.70 2.76
C SER A 6 -0.81 13.44 2.50
N TYR A 7 -0.42 12.23 2.10
CA TYR A 7 0.98 11.85 1.90
C TYR A 7 1.66 12.62 0.76
N SER A 8 2.86 13.14 1.03
CA SER A 8 3.76 13.69 0.01
C SER A 8 5.19 13.15 0.20
N PRO A 9 5.81 12.56 -0.84
CA PRO A 9 7.17 12.04 -0.75
C PRO A 9 8.23 13.10 -0.38
N SER A 10 7.99 14.35 -0.73
CA SER A 10 8.93 15.46 -0.52
C SER A 10 8.71 16.23 0.78
N ASP A 11 7.67 15.89 1.55
CA ASP A 11 7.32 16.60 2.78
C ASP A 11 7.32 15.66 4.00
N PRO A 12 8.37 15.70 4.84
CA PRO A 12 8.44 14.90 6.06
C PRO A 12 7.30 15.16 7.05
N ALA A 13 6.71 16.37 7.07
CA ALA A 13 5.60 16.66 7.97
C ALA A 13 4.35 15.85 7.58
N SER A 14 4.07 15.73 6.28
CA SER A 14 3.00 14.87 5.78
C SER A 14 3.19 13.40 6.15
N GLN A 15 4.44 12.91 6.20
CA GLN A 15 4.73 11.51 6.54
C GLN A 15 4.40 11.23 8.01
N GLU A 16 4.72 12.16 8.91
CA GLU A 16 4.38 12.03 10.33
C GLU A 16 2.87 12.17 10.57
N GLU A 17 2.20 13.08 9.85
CA GLU A 17 0.74 13.20 9.91
C GLU A 17 0.06 11.89 9.52
N VAL A 18 0.45 11.31 8.39
CA VAL A 18 -0.07 10.03 7.91
C VAL A 18 0.21 8.90 8.89
N ARG A 19 1.42 8.86 9.47
CA ARG A 19 1.76 7.88 10.50
C ARG A 19 0.84 8.00 11.72
N SER A 20 0.56 9.21 12.18
CA SER A 20 -0.36 9.46 13.28
C SER A 20 -1.78 8.98 12.95
N GLN A 21 -2.28 9.27 11.74
CA GLN A 21 -3.62 8.86 11.30
C GLN A 21 -3.75 7.33 11.23
N PHE A 22 -2.74 6.63 10.71
CA PHE A 22 -2.74 5.16 10.70
C PHE A 22 -2.69 4.59 12.11
N ARG A 23 -1.81 5.11 12.97
CA ARG A 23 -1.70 4.65 14.36
C ARG A 23 -3.03 4.73 15.10
N GLU A 24 -3.75 5.84 14.97
CA GLU A 24 -5.05 6.02 15.60
C GLU A 24 -6.07 4.97 15.12
N GLN A 25 -6.25 4.84 13.80
CA GLN A 25 -7.19 3.88 13.21
C GLN A 25 -6.85 2.42 13.56
N ILE A 26 -5.56 2.06 13.52
CA ILE A 26 -5.09 0.72 13.85
C ILE A 26 -5.29 0.43 15.34
N THR A 27 -5.05 1.40 16.21
CA THR A 27 -5.24 1.25 17.66
C THR A 27 -6.69 0.89 17.97
N TRP A 28 -7.66 1.61 17.40
CA TRP A 28 -9.08 1.28 17.57
C TRP A 28 -9.42 -0.11 17.02
N ALA A 29 -8.94 -0.46 15.84
CA ALA A 29 -9.18 -1.78 15.28
C ALA A 29 -8.62 -2.91 16.15
N ALA A 30 -7.43 -2.72 16.73
CA ALA A 30 -6.81 -3.68 17.63
C ALA A 30 -7.55 -3.79 18.98
N GLU A 31 -7.98 -2.67 19.56
CA GLU A 31 -8.77 -2.65 20.80
C GLU A 31 -10.13 -3.35 20.65
N GLU A 32 -10.75 -3.24 19.48
CA GLU A 32 -11.99 -3.93 19.12
C GLU A 32 -11.78 -5.40 18.68
N GLY A 33 -10.54 -5.89 18.72
CA GLY A 33 -10.24 -7.30 18.51
C GLY A 33 -10.14 -7.73 17.05
N ALA A 34 -9.71 -6.85 16.14
CA ALA A 34 -9.43 -7.24 14.75
C ALA A 34 -8.35 -8.32 14.66
N ASP A 35 -8.56 -9.35 13.83
CA ASP A 35 -7.61 -10.46 13.65
C ASP A 35 -6.38 -10.07 12.82
N PHE A 36 -6.51 -9.09 11.93
CA PHE A 36 -5.47 -8.56 11.06
C PHE A 36 -5.89 -7.19 10.52
N ILE A 37 -4.93 -6.45 9.96
CA ILE A 37 -5.20 -5.17 9.31
C ILE A 37 -4.90 -5.26 7.81
N ILE A 38 -5.84 -4.76 7.02
CA ILE A 38 -5.62 -4.46 5.61
C ILE A 38 -5.27 -2.98 5.46
N GLY A 39 -4.09 -2.71 4.93
CA GLY A 39 -3.72 -1.43 4.33
C GLY A 39 -3.95 -1.49 2.83
N GLU A 40 -4.90 -0.71 2.30
CA GLU A 40 -5.34 -0.84 0.92
C GLU A 40 -5.35 0.45 0.11
N THR A 41 -5.45 0.30 -1.21
CA THR A 41 -5.63 1.42 -2.15
C THR A 41 -4.46 2.41 -2.12
N PHE A 42 -3.27 1.97 -1.72
CA PHE A 42 -2.08 2.81 -1.78
C PHE A 42 -1.62 3.00 -3.23
N ASP A 43 -1.29 4.23 -3.57
CA ASP A 43 -0.69 4.57 -4.87
C ASP A 43 0.73 5.13 -4.72
N HIS A 44 1.24 5.25 -3.49
CA HIS A 44 2.63 5.57 -3.15
C HIS A 44 3.22 4.43 -2.31
N TYR A 45 4.45 4.00 -2.65
CA TYR A 45 5.19 3.02 -1.85
C TYR A 45 5.48 3.54 -0.45
N GLY A 46 5.95 4.78 -0.33
CA GLY A 46 6.34 5.33 0.98
C GLY A 46 5.17 5.43 1.96
N GLU A 47 3.96 5.72 1.48
CA GLU A 47 2.76 5.71 2.32
C GLU A 47 2.42 4.28 2.79
N ALA A 48 2.45 3.31 1.87
CA ALA A 48 2.20 1.90 2.19
C ALA A 48 3.24 1.32 3.17
N GLU A 49 4.49 1.79 3.10
CA GLU A 49 5.55 1.41 4.03
C GLU A 49 5.26 1.92 5.45
N ILE A 50 4.82 3.17 5.60
CA ILE A 50 4.39 3.72 6.90
C ILE A 50 3.21 2.90 7.45
N ALA A 51 2.24 2.56 6.61
CA ALA A 51 1.12 1.71 7.00
C ALA A 51 1.57 0.34 7.51
N LEU A 52 2.48 -0.33 6.80
CA LEU A 52 3.04 -1.62 7.23
C LEU A 52 3.71 -1.52 8.60
N GLU A 53 4.54 -0.49 8.80
CA GLU A 53 5.24 -0.28 10.07
C GLU A 53 4.26 -0.10 11.24
N GLU A 54 3.22 0.71 11.09
CA GLU A 54 2.24 0.92 12.16
C GLU A 54 1.36 -0.32 12.38
N ILE A 55 1.01 -1.08 11.34
CA ILE A 55 0.31 -2.36 11.51
C ILE A 55 1.18 -3.33 12.32
N GLN A 56 2.46 -3.46 11.98
CA GLN A 56 3.38 -4.34 12.72
C GLN A 56 3.56 -3.92 14.17
N ARG A 57 3.56 -2.61 14.47
CA ARG A 57 3.61 -2.10 15.86
C ARG A 57 2.40 -2.54 16.69
N SER A 58 1.24 -2.75 16.07
CA SER A 58 0.05 -3.29 16.76
C SER A 58 0.16 -4.77 17.11
N GLY A 59 1.12 -5.50 16.52
CA GLY A 59 1.27 -6.95 16.67
C GLY A 59 0.32 -7.77 15.80
N LEU A 60 -0.52 -7.14 14.99
CA LEU A 60 -1.46 -7.82 14.09
C LEU A 60 -0.81 -8.18 12.74
N PRO A 61 -1.25 -9.27 12.08
CA PRO A 61 -0.87 -9.59 10.71
C PRO A 61 -1.26 -8.47 9.74
N SER A 62 -0.46 -8.33 8.68
CA SER A 62 -0.58 -7.25 7.71
C SER A 62 -0.85 -7.75 6.30
N VAL A 63 -1.90 -7.21 5.68
CA VAL A 63 -2.18 -7.32 4.25
C VAL A 63 -1.99 -5.93 3.66
N VAL A 64 -1.10 -5.76 2.68
CA VAL A 64 -0.85 -4.46 2.04
C VAL A 64 -1.13 -4.55 0.54
N THR A 65 -2.07 -3.74 0.05
CA THR A 65 -2.46 -3.73 -1.36
C THR A 65 -2.32 -2.35 -1.99
N PHE A 66 -1.89 -2.35 -3.25
CA PHE A 66 -1.73 -1.14 -4.05
C PHE A 66 -2.87 -0.97 -5.06
N ALA A 67 -3.05 0.27 -5.47
CA ALA A 67 -3.97 0.72 -6.49
C ALA A 67 -3.19 1.30 -7.68
N LEU A 68 -3.34 0.70 -8.86
CA LEU A 68 -2.66 1.17 -10.07
C LEU A 68 -3.39 2.36 -10.71
N ALA A 69 -3.00 3.56 -10.25
CA ALA A 69 -3.58 4.84 -10.61
C ALA A 69 -3.03 5.49 -11.89
N ASN A 70 -3.87 6.25 -12.61
CA ASN A 70 -3.50 7.01 -13.82
C ASN A 70 -4.01 8.49 -13.82
N TRP A 71 -4.57 9.01 -12.71
CA TRP A 71 -5.34 10.28 -12.71
C TRP A 71 -4.64 11.50 -12.09
N THR A 72 -3.43 11.37 -11.55
CA THR A 72 -2.78 12.40 -10.73
C THR A 72 -2.14 13.53 -11.53
N ASP A 73 -1.53 13.24 -12.69
CA ASP A 73 -0.77 14.22 -13.50
C ASP A 73 -0.92 14.01 -15.02
N GLY A 74 -1.90 13.19 -15.44
CA GLY A 74 -2.06 12.76 -16.83
C GLY A 74 -1.04 11.71 -17.28
N SER A 75 -0.12 11.29 -16.39
CA SER A 75 0.75 10.15 -16.66
C SER A 75 -0.02 8.84 -16.61
N ARG A 76 0.36 7.91 -17.49
CA ARG A 76 -0.16 6.54 -17.52
C ARG A 76 0.75 5.61 -16.69
N LYS A 77 1.12 6.04 -15.49
CA LYS A 77 2.05 5.33 -14.59
C LYS A 77 1.52 3.95 -14.21
N GLY A 78 0.25 3.85 -13.84
CA GLY A 78 -0.38 2.58 -13.53
C GLY A 78 -0.31 1.58 -14.70
N ASP A 79 -0.38 2.05 -15.95
CA ASP A 79 -0.24 1.18 -17.13
C ASP A 79 1.16 0.58 -17.27
N GLN A 80 2.16 1.25 -16.69
CA GLN A 80 3.55 0.83 -16.65
C GLN A 80 3.91 0.13 -15.32
N LEU A 81 2.91 -0.22 -14.50
CA LEU A 81 3.10 -0.78 -13.16
C LEU A 81 3.95 0.12 -12.25
N LEU A 82 3.91 1.43 -12.46
CA LEU A 82 4.57 2.41 -11.59
C LEU A 82 3.57 2.99 -10.60
N LEU A 83 4.01 3.10 -9.35
CA LEU A 83 3.38 3.89 -8.31
C LEU A 83 3.67 5.39 -8.53
N GLN A 84 2.94 6.25 -7.83
CA GLN A 84 3.01 7.70 -8.01
C GLN A 84 4.36 8.28 -7.61
N ASP A 85 5.03 7.68 -6.63
CA ASP A 85 6.42 7.94 -6.23
C ASP A 85 7.47 7.25 -7.11
N ASN A 86 7.11 6.79 -8.30
CA ASN A 86 7.98 6.16 -9.31
C ASN A 86 8.61 4.83 -8.86
N VAL A 87 8.09 4.18 -7.83
CA VAL A 87 8.49 2.82 -7.46
C VAL A 87 7.72 1.83 -8.35
N HIS A 88 8.43 0.87 -8.94
CA HIS A 88 7.79 -0.20 -9.70
C HIS A 88 7.05 -1.15 -8.76
N LEU A 89 5.82 -1.52 -9.11
CA LEU A 89 4.91 -2.30 -8.28
C LEU A 89 5.53 -3.61 -7.77
N VAL A 90 6.19 -4.37 -8.65
CA VAL A 90 6.86 -5.63 -8.27
C VAL A 90 7.92 -5.40 -7.19
N GLU A 91 8.70 -4.33 -7.33
CA GLU A 91 9.74 -3.99 -6.36
C GLU A 91 9.11 -3.52 -5.03
N ALA A 92 8.04 -2.73 -5.09
CA ALA A 92 7.28 -2.33 -3.92
C ALA A 92 6.77 -3.57 -3.14
N CYS A 93 6.14 -4.52 -3.82
CA CYS A 93 5.66 -5.76 -3.21
C CYS A 93 6.80 -6.60 -2.61
N LYS A 94 7.92 -6.78 -3.34
CA LYS A 94 9.11 -7.49 -2.83
C LYS A 94 9.66 -6.83 -1.55
N ARG A 95 9.76 -5.50 -1.53
CA ARG A 95 10.23 -4.75 -0.35
C ARG A 95 9.31 -4.90 0.84
N LEU A 96 7.99 -4.75 0.65
CA LEU A 96 7.02 -4.92 1.74
C LEU A 96 7.01 -6.35 2.26
N HIS A 97 7.09 -7.35 1.37
CA HIS A 97 7.19 -8.75 1.78
C HIS A 97 8.48 -9.01 2.59
N ALA A 98 9.63 -8.53 2.12
CA ALA A 98 10.90 -8.63 2.85
C ALA A 98 10.89 -7.89 4.20
N LYS A 99 10.06 -6.85 4.34
CA LYS A 99 9.81 -6.13 5.59
C LYS A 99 8.79 -6.84 6.51
N GLY A 100 8.24 -7.98 6.11
CA GLY A 100 7.35 -8.79 6.94
C GLY A 100 5.86 -8.55 6.70
N ALA A 101 5.46 -8.01 5.54
CA ALA A 101 4.06 -8.08 5.11
C ALA A 101 3.66 -9.54 4.87
N HIS A 102 2.53 -9.97 5.46
CA HIS A 102 2.05 -11.34 5.32
C HIS A 102 1.43 -11.58 3.94
N VAL A 103 0.77 -10.56 3.40
CA VAL A 103 0.21 -10.58 2.05
C VAL A 103 0.49 -9.24 1.38
N VAL A 104 0.91 -9.29 0.11
CA VAL A 104 1.01 -8.12 -0.77
C VAL A 104 0.16 -8.33 -2.01
N GLY A 105 -0.41 -7.25 -2.57
CA GLY A 105 -1.27 -7.40 -3.75
C GLY A 105 -1.81 -6.11 -4.32
N LEU A 106 -2.96 -6.24 -5.00
CA LEU A 106 -3.64 -5.16 -5.70
C LEU A 106 -5.13 -5.13 -5.38
N ASN A 107 -5.72 -3.93 -5.34
CA ASN A 107 -7.16 -3.71 -5.25
C ASN A 107 -7.58 -2.44 -6.03
N CYS A 108 -8.90 -2.25 -6.17
CA CYS A 108 -9.52 -1.04 -6.73
C CYS A 108 -9.09 -0.72 -8.18
N HIS A 109 -9.44 0.50 -8.66
CA HIS A 109 -9.07 1.24 -9.89
C HIS A 109 -9.07 0.57 -11.27
N ARG A 110 -9.01 -0.74 -11.34
CA ARG A 110 -8.92 -1.54 -12.55
C ARG A 110 -9.97 -2.64 -12.47
N SER A 111 -10.63 -2.88 -13.59
CA SER A 111 -11.53 -4.01 -13.74
C SER A 111 -10.74 -5.33 -13.65
N PRO A 112 -11.40 -6.47 -13.40
CA PRO A 112 -10.75 -7.77 -13.41
C PRO A 112 -9.89 -8.00 -14.65
N GLU A 113 -10.35 -7.66 -15.84
CA GLU A 113 -9.61 -7.88 -17.09
C GLU A 113 -8.29 -7.09 -17.14
N THR A 114 -8.26 -5.91 -16.53
CA THR A 114 -7.11 -4.98 -16.59
C THR A 114 -6.17 -5.11 -15.40
N ILE A 115 -6.64 -5.63 -14.27
CA ILE A 115 -5.82 -5.86 -13.07
C ILE A 115 -5.14 -7.24 -13.10
N MET A 116 -5.79 -8.25 -13.68
CA MET A 116 -5.31 -9.64 -13.65
C MET A 116 -3.93 -9.85 -14.27
N PRO A 117 -3.52 -9.20 -15.38
CA PRO A 117 -2.15 -9.30 -15.88
C PRO A 117 -1.12 -8.89 -14.83
N ALA A 118 -1.35 -7.79 -14.12
CA ALA A 118 -0.44 -7.30 -13.07
C ALA A 118 -0.38 -8.26 -11.87
N ILE A 119 -1.53 -8.83 -11.45
CA ILE A 119 -1.59 -9.84 -10.39
C ILE A 119 -0.78 -11.09 -10.76
N ARG A 120 -0.86 -11.56 -12.02
CA ARG A 120 -0.08 -12.71 -12.49
C ARG A 120 1.42 -12.42 -12.46
N THR A 121 1.83 -11.23 -12.90
CA THR A 121 3.24 -10.79 -12.79
C THR A 121 3.71 -10.78 -11.35
N LEU A 122 2.93 -10.21 -10.42
CA LEU A 122 3.28 -10.21 -9.00
C LEU A 122 3.47 -11.61 -8.44
N ARG A 123 2.54 -12.52 -8.74
CA ARG A 123 2.63 -13.92 -8.29
C ARG A 123 3.89 -14.62 -8.82
N GLN A 124 4.28 -14.37 -10.07
CA GLN A 124 5.48 -14.99 -10.64
C GLN A 124 6.78 -14.43 -10.06
N GLU A 125 6.77 -13.18 -9.65
CA GLU A 125 7.97 -12.47 -9.22
C GLU A 125 8.17 -12.45 -7.70
N CYS A 126 7.11 -12.58 -6.91
CA CYS A 126 7.14 -12.45 -5.45
C CYS A 126 6.98 -13.78 -4.69
N ASP A 127 6.57 -14.87 -5.36
CA ASP A 127 6.58 -16.23 -4.81
C ASP A 127 7.96 -16.90 -5.03
#